data_AF-A0A2T2TYD6-F1
#
_entry.id   AF-A0A2T2TYD6-F1
#
_cell.length_a   1.000
_cell.length_b   1.000
_cell.length_c   1.000
_cell.angle_alpha   90.00
_cell.angle_beta   90.00
_cell.angle_gamma   90.00
#
_symmetry.space_group_name_H-M   'P 1'
#
loop_
_entity.id
_entity.type
_entity.pdbx_description
1 polymer ?
#
loop_
_entity_poly.entity_id
_entity_poly.type
_entity_poly.pdbx_seq_one_letter_code
_entity_poly.pdbx_strand_id
1 'polypeptide(L)'
;MSRSASFVSLAALSLLVSIFAVGPAAAQDDDRSTVTVMGEGTVAAQPDRAVIRFGVTARAKTAQQARSDNATAAKSAMNAVRTLDVPEEKMRMESLRLQPRYE
;
A
#
# COMPACT_ATOMS: atom_id res chain seq x y z
N MET A 1 48.30 41.79 58.63
CA MET A 1 46.91 41.37 58.31
C MET A 1 46.59 41.79 56.89
N SER A 2 46.43 40.84 55.96
CA SER A 2 45.65 40.94 54.70
C SER A 2 46.12 39.84 53.72
N ARG A 3 46.02 38.55 54.12
CA ARG A 3 46.21 37.40 53.21
C ARG A 3 44.89 36.92 52.60
N SER A 4 43.80 37.63 52.86
CA SER A 4 42.44 37.31 52.43
C SER A 4 42.05 37.90 51.07
N ALA A 5 42.74 38.94 50.59
CA ALA A 5 42.46 39.57 49.29
C ALA A 5 43.01 38.80 48.08
N SER A 6 44.11 38.04 48.26
CA SER A 6 44.76 37.30 47.17
C SER A 6 43.96 36.07 46.70
N PHE A 7 43.23 35.41 47.61
CA PHE A 7 42.40 34.25 47.25
C PHE A 7 41.10 34.65 46.52
N VAL A 8 40.51 35.80 46.87
CA VAL A 8 39.32 36.34 46.19
C VAL A 8 39.66 36.80 44.78
N SER A 9 40.84 37.42 44.57
CA SER A 9 41.30 37.78 43.22
C SER A 9 41.53 36.58 42.31
N LEU A 10 42.07 35.48 42.84
CA LEU A 10 42.35 34.29 42.03
C LEU A 10 41.07 33.55 41.62
N ALA A 11 40.07 33.51 42.52
CA ALA A 11 38.75 32.96 42.23
C ALA A 11 37.93 33.85 41.27
N ALA A 12 38.06 35.17 41.38
CA ALA A 12 37.43 36.10 40.44
C ALA A 12 38.04 36.01 39.03
N LEU A 13 39.35 35.78 38.95
CA LEU A 13 40.05 35.63 37.67
C LEU A 13 39.71 34.29 36.99
N SER A 14 39.61 33.19 37.74
CA SER A 14 39.19 31.90 37.17
C SER A 14 37.73 31.90 36.71
N LEU A 15 36.84 32.60 37.44
CA LEU A 15 35.45 32.77 37.02
C LEU A 15 35.34 33.63 35.75
N LEU A 16 36.13 34.69 35.62
CA LEU A 16 36.20 35.51 34.40
C LEU A 16 36.70 34.72 33.19
N VAL A 17 37.73 33.88 33.34
CA VAL A 17 38.25 33.04 32.26
C VAL A 17 37.20 32.02 31.79
N SER A 18 36.37 31.50 32.70
CA SER A 18 35.34 30.50 32.40
C SER A 18 34.17 31.09 31.59
N ILE A 19 33.87 32.38 31.78
CA ILE A 19 32.85 33.11 31.01
C ILE A 19 33.34 33.43 29.59
N PHE A 20 34.64 33.66 29.42
CA PHE A 20 35.23 33.93 28.11
C PHE A 20 35.61 32.67 27.30
N ALA A 21 35.52 31.48 27.90
CA ALA A 21 35.86 30.21 27.23
C ALA A 21 34.71 29.58 26.42
N VAL A 22 33.51 30.15 26.45
CA VAL A 22 32.38 29.73 25.60
C VAL A 22 32.48 30.47 24.26
N GLY A 23 33.30 29.94 23.36
CA GLY A 23 33.31 30.37 21.96
C GLY A 23 32.00 30.03 21.25
N PRO A 24 31.60 30.77 20.20
CA PRO A 24 30.42 30.43 19.42
C PRO A 24 30.61 29.03 18.82
N ALA A 25 29.61 28.16 18.99
CA ALA A 25 29.57 26.88 18.27
C ALA A 25 29.51 27.19 16.77
N ALA A 26 30.63 27.01 16.07
CA ALA A 26 30.66 27.13 14.62
C ALA A 26 29.76 26.03 14.06
N ALA A 27 28.63 26.44 13.47
CA ALA A 27 27.83 25.54 12.65
C ALA A 27 28.73 25.02 11.52
N GLN A 28 28.80 23.71 11.35
CA GLN A 28 29.55 23.09 10.27
C GLN A 28 28.81 23.39 8.96
N ASP A 29 29.16 24.48 8.28
CA ASP A 29 28.69 24.74 6.92
C ASP A 29 29.30 23.68 5.99
N ASP A 30 28.42 22.98 5.28
CA ASP A 30 28.78 21.93 4.34
C ASP A 30 29.11 22.60 2.98
N ASP A 31 30.41 22.82 2.71
CA ASP A 31 30.94 23.52 1.51
C ASP A 31 30.68 22.80 0.16
N ARG A 32 29.81 21.79 0.13
CA ARG A 32 29.52 21.02 -1.08
C ARG A 32 28.46 21.71 -1.95
N SER A 33 28.82 22.00 -3.19
CA SER A 33 27.85 22.44 -4.21
C SER A 33 26.91 21.28 -4.58
N THR A 34 25.66 21.34 -4.13
CA THR A 34 24.64 20.34 -4.45
C THR A 34 23.48 20.98 -5.20
N VAL A 35 22.89 20.21 -6.11
CA VAL A 35 21.66 20.59 -6.81
C VAL A 35 20.59 19.58 -6.41
N THR A 36 19.65 20.01 -5.58
CA THR A 36 18.50 19.19 -5.20
C THR A 36 17.39 19.40 -6.21
N VAL A 37 16.99 18.33 -6.89
CA VAL A 37 15.84 18.35 -7.79
C VAL A 37 14.73 17.50 -7.21
N MET A 38 13.50 17.97 -7.36
CA MET A 38 12.30 17.22 -7.03
C MET A 38 11.50 17.04 -8.31
N GLY A 39 11.20 15.79 -8.65
CA GLY A 39 10.40 15.43 -9.82
C GLY A 39 9.18 14.64 -9.39
N GLU A 40 8.02 15.02 -9.91
CA GLU A 40 6.78 14.26 -9.81
C GLU A 40 6.42 13.71 -11.19
N GLY A 41 6.01 12.44 -11.25
CA GLY A 41 5.60 11.78 -12.48
C GLY A 41 4.25 11.11 -12.28
N THR A 42 3.26 11.52 -13.05
CA THR A 42 1.94 10.87 -13.09
C THR A 42 1.76 10.21 -14.45
N VAL A 43 1.35 8.94 -14.46
CA VAL A 43 0.98 8.22 -15.68
C VAL A 43 -0.47 7.80 -15.56
N ALA A 44 -1.29 8.23 -16.50
CA ALA A 44 -2.67 7.81 -16.63
C ALA A 44 -2.80 6.91 -17.87
N ALA A 45 -3.42 5.74 -17.70
CA ALA A 45 -3.70 4.80 -18.79
C ALA A 45 -5.16 4.38 -18.72
N GLN A 46 -5.77 4.17 -19.88
CA GLN A 46 -7.12 3.63 -19.96
C GLN A 46 -7.12 2.13 -19.65
N PRO A 47 -8.12 1.60 -18.92
CA PRO A 47 -8.26 0.16 -18.73
C PRO A 47 -8.50 -0.56 -20.06
N ASP A 48 -7.75 -1.63 -20.32
CA ASP A 48 -7.80 -2.41 -21.57
C ASP A 48 -8.44 -3.82 -21.38
N ARG A 49 -8.91 -4.13 -20.17
CA ARG A 49 -9.50 -5.43 -19.81
C ARG A 49 -10.72 -5.27 -18.91
N ALA A 50 -11.74 -6.06 -19.21
CA ALA A 50 -12.89 -6.28 -18.34
C ALA A 50 -12.97 -7.75 -17.90
N VAL A 51 -13.40 -7.98 -16.66
CA VAL A 51 -13.68 -9.33 -16.12
C VAL A 51 -15.16 -9.39 -15.77
N ILE A 52 -15.90 -10.29 -16.41
CA ILE A 52 -17.34 -10.46 -16.21
C ILE A 52 -17.59 -11.81 -15.52
N ARG A 53 -18.43 -11.82 -14.48
CA ARG A 53 -18.80 -13.01 -13.71
C ARG A 53 -20.29 -13.26 -13.85
N PHE A 54 -20.66 -14.46 -14.27
CA PHE A 54 -22.05 -14.89 -14.37
C PHE A 54 -22.34 -15.99 -13.35
N GLY A 55 -23.53 -15.94 -12.75
CA GLY A 55 -24.03 -16.98 -11.85
C GLY A 55 -25.22 -17.70 -12.48
N VAL A 56 -25.19 -19.03 -12.50
CA VAL A 56 -26.32 -19.88 -12.92
C VAL A 56 -26.85 -20.59 -11.68
N THR A 57 -28.13 -20.39 -11.37
CA THR A 57 -28.80 -21.04 -10.23
C THR A 57 -29.94 -21.90 -10.73
N ALA A 58 -29.98 -23.15 -10.29
CA ALA A 58 -31.10 -24.06 -10.54
C ALA A 58 -31.61 -24.61 -9.20
N ARG A 59 -32.91 -24.86 -9.10
CA ARG A 59 -33.55 -25.49 -7.95
C ARG A 59 -34.35 -26.68 -8.43
N ALA A 60 -34.25 -27.79 -7.71
CA ALA A 60 -35.05 -28.98 -7.98
C ALA A 60 -35.31 -29.74 -6.69
N LYS A 61 -36.26 -30.69 -6.75
CA LYS A 61 -36.62 -31.55 -5.62
C LYS A 61 -35.49 -32.47 -5.16
N THR A 62 -34.58 -32.83 -6.06
CA THR A 62 -33.44 -33.69 -5.76
C THR A 62 -32.13 -32.98 -6.13
N ALA A 63 -31.07 -33.29 -5.38
CA ALA A 63 -29.72 -32.79 -5.66
C ALA A 63 -29.25 -33.15 -7.09
N GLN A 64 -29.56 -34.37 -7.53
CA GLN A 64 -29.17 -34.86 -8.86
C GLN A 64 -29.84 -34.05 -9.97
N GLN A 65 -31.15 -33.79 -9.84
CA GLN A 65 -31.88 -33.01 -10.83
C GLN A 65 -31.37 -31.56 -10.85
N ALA A 66 -31.18 -30.94 -9.68
CA ALA A 66 -30.70 -29.57 -9.59
C ALA A 66 -29.32 -29.40 -10.26
N ARG A 67 -28.43 -30.38 -10.08
CA ARG A 67 -27.12 -30.41 -10.72
C ARG A 67 -27.22 -30.57 -12.24
N SER A 68 -28.08 -31.49 -12.72
CA SER A 68 -28.25 -31.74 -14.16
C SER A 68 -28.84 -30.51 -14.88
N ASP A 69 -29.87 -29.91 -14.29
CA ASP A 69 -30.50 -28.69 -14.81
C ASP A 69 -29.50 -27.52 -14.83
N ASN A 70 -28.71 -27.36 -13.76
CA ASN A 70 -27.68 -26.34 -13.70
C ASN A 70 -26.59 -26.54 -14.75
N ALA A 71 -26.11 -27.77 -14.94
CA ALA A 71 -25.09 -28.09 -15.93
C ALA A 71 -25.58 -27.79 -17.36
N THR A 72 -26.85 -28.09 -17.64
CA THR A 72 -27.48 -27.80 -18.94
C THR A 72 -27.58 -26.30 -19.18
N ALA A 73 -28.09 -25.56 -18.20
CA ALA A 73 -28.20 -24.10 -18.28
C ALA A 73 -26.82 -23.42 -18.41
N ALA A 74 -25.83 -23.86 -17.63
CA ALA A 74 -24.48 -23.34 -17.69
C ALA A 74 -23.80 -23.62 -19.04
N LYS A 75 -24.01 -24.81 -19.61
CA LYS A 75 -23.52 -25.15 -20.96
C LYS A 75 -24.14 -24.24 -22.02
N SER A 76 -25.45 -23.99 -21.93
CA SER A 76 -26.14 -23.07 -22.84
C SER A 76 -25.59 -21.64 -22.74
N ALA A 77 -25.40 -21.14 -21.52
CA ALA A 77 -24.83 -19.82 -21.28
C ALA A 77 -23.40 -19.71 -21.86
N MET A 78 -22.54 -20.71 -21.63
CA MET A 78 -21.19 -20.73 -22.22
C MET A 78 -21.24 -20.77 -23.75
N ASN A 79 -22.14 -21.54 -24.36
CA ASN A 79 -22.28 -21.58 -25.82
C ASN A 79 -22.73 -20.23 -26.40
N ALA A 80 -23.62 -19.52 -25.73
CA ALA A 80 -24.03 -18.17 -26.14
C ALA A 80 -22.82 -17.22 -26.12
N VAL A 81 -21.99 -17.27 -25.06
CA VAL A 81 -20.78 -16.45 -24.96
C VAL A 81 -19.74 -16.81 -26.04
N ARG A 82 -19.57 -18.10 -26.37
CA ARG A 82 -18.70 -18.52 -27.49
C ARG A 82 -19.14 -17.92 -28.83
N THR A 83 -20.43 -17.69 -29.01
CA THR A 83 -20.97 -17.09 -30.25
C THR A 83 -20.64 -15.60 -30.35
N LEU A 84 -20.26 -14.95 -29.25
CA LEU A 84 -19.84 -13.54 -29.19
C LEU A 84 -18.33 -13.37 -29.48
N ASP A 85 -17.68 -14.36 -30.09
CA ASP A 85 -16.25 -14.34 -30.44
C ASP A 85 -15.29 -14.22 -29.23
N VAL A 86 -15.73 -14.70 -28.06
CA VAL A 86 -14.88 -14.77 -26.87
C VAL A 86 -14.02 -16.05 -26.93
N PRO A 87 -12.67 -15.94 -26.90
CA PRO A 87 -11.80 -17.11 -26.93
C PRO A 87 -12.03 -18.03 -25.71
N GLU A 88 -12.03 -19.35 -25.94
CA GLU A 88 -12.34 -20.33 -24.90
C GLU A 88 -11.34 -20.29 -23.73
N GLU A 89 -10.08 -19.95 -24.01
CA GLU A 89 -9.02 -19.73 -23.02
C GLU A 89 -9.31 -18.59 -22.01
N LYS A 90 -10.21 -17.67 -22.37
CA LYS A 90 -10.69 -16.56 -21.51
C LYS A 90 -11.95 -16.93 -20.74
N MET A 91 -12.54 -18.09 -20.99
CA MET A 91 -13.75 -18.56 -20.34
C MET A 91 -13.39 -19.62 -19.30
N ARG A 92 -13.83 -19.44 -18.05
CA ARG A 92 -13.55 -20.39 -16.97
C ARG A 92 -14.78 -20.56 -16.08
N MET A 93 -15.06 -21.80 -15.68
CA MET A 93 -15.93 -22.05 -14.53
C MET A 93 -15.10 -21.91 -13.25
N GLU A 94 -15.56 -21.06 -12.33
CA GLU A 94 -14.86 -20.85 -11.06
C GLU A 94 -15.28 -21.86 -9.98
N SER A 95 -16.57 -21.96 -9.70
CA SER A 95 -17.06 -22.80 -8.60
C SER A 95 -18.51 -23.25 -8.81
N LEU A 96 -18.81 -24.46 -8.34
CA LEU A 96 -20.17 -24.98 -8.23
C LEU A 96 -20.50 -25.13 -6.74
N ARG A 97 -21.59 -24.50 -6.29
CA ARG A 97 -22.13 -24.68 -4.94
C ARG A 97 -23.50 -25.31 -5.00
N LEU A 98 -23.68 -26.37 -4.21
CA LEU A 98 -24.95 -27.04 -4.02
C LEU A 98 -25.28 -27.03 -2.53
N GLN A 99 -26.41 -26.44 -2.16
CA GLN A 99 -26.89 -26.42 -0.79
C GLN A 99 -28.34 -26.91 -0.72
N PRO A 100 -28.72 -27.64 0.35
CA PRO A 100 -30.13 -27.90 0.64
C PRO A 100 -30.83 -26.58 0.97
N ARG A 101 -32.08 -26.44 0.53
CA ARG A 101 -32.95 -25.33 0.89
C ARG A 101 -34.10 -25.90 1.71
N TYR A 102 -34.18 -25.48 2.97
CA TYR A 102 -35.34 -25.74 3.81
C TYR A 102 -36.27 -24.53 3.68
N GLU A 103 -37.54 -24.79 3.40
CA GLU A 103 -38.63 -23.81 3.38
C GLU A 103 -39.57 -24.10 4.53
#